data_AF-A0A4P7NCN0-F1
#
_entry.id   AF-A0A4P7NCN0-F1
#
_cell.length_a   1.000
_cell.length_b   1.000
_cell.length_c   1.000
_cell.angle_alpha   90.00
_cell.angle_beta   90.00
_cell.angle_gamma   90.00
#
_symmetry.space_group_name_H-M   'P 1'
#
loop_
_entity.id
_entity.type
_entity.pdbx_description
1 polymer ?
#
loop_
_entity_poly.entity_id
_entity_poly.type
_entity_poly.pdbx_seq_one_letter_code
_entity_poly.pdbx_strand_id
1 'polypeptide(L)'
;MASDEKSVQTVPENDESRSTERNVSGKQPAKQRIRLRCNWKDCRYNAATLSELETYVHQHRKCPKGDCPWEGTEDEKEKKRHIWKTYRIWAAENKYSSIGGECPICGAKFARQDYVVRHQRRKHGG
;
A
#
# COMPACT_ATOMS: atom_id res chain seq x y z
N MET A 1 66.54 37.63 -2.77
CA MET A 1 66.69 38.27 -1.44
C MET A 1 65.60 39.33 -1.37
N ALA A 2 64.67 39.41 -0.43
CA ALA A 2 64.31 38.66 0.77
C ALA A 2 62.77 38.86 0.91
N SER A 3 62.00 37.80 1.18
CA SER A 3 61.42 37.51 2.50
C SER A 3 60.39 38.55 2.95
N ASP A 4 59.11 38.21 2.80
CA ASP A 4 58.06 38.70 3.68
C ASP A 4 57.35 37.51 4.32
N GLU A 5 57.46 37.47 5.65
CA GLU A 5 56.81 36.56 6.58
C GLU A 5 55.43 37.10 7.00
N LYS A 6 54.45 36.19 7.17
CA LYS A 6 53.53 36.02 8.32
C LYS A 6 52.34 35.17 7.83
N SER A 7 52.15 33.93 8.27
CA SER A 7 51.82 33.41 9.61
C SER A 7 50.42 33.80 10.11
N VAL A 8 49.71 32.75 10.56
CA VAL A 8 48.56 32.70 11.48
C VAL A 8 47.15 32.43 10.88
N GLN A 9 46.80 31.14 10.94
CA GLN A 9 45.66 30.49 11.65
C GLN A 9 44.19 30.85 11.35
N THR A 10 43.44 29.77 11.05
CA THR A 10 42.08 29.36 11.53
C THR A 10 41.05 30.43 11.89
N VAL A 11 39.84 30.34 11.31
CA VAL A 11 38.63 29.69 11.89
C VAL A 11 37.45 29.74 10.88
N PRO A 12 36.50 28.79 10.92
CA PRO A 12 35.16 28.96 10.37
C PRO A 12 34.22 29.47 11.47
N GLU A 13 33.70 30.69 11.34
CA GLU A 13 32.64 31.22 12.20
C GLU A 13 31.44 31.60 11.34
N ASN A 14 30.45 30.71 11.31
CA ASN A 14 29.05 31.05 11.04
C ASN A 14 28.28 30.67 12.31
N ASP A 15 28.40 31.52 13.33
CA ASP A 15 27.45 31.60 14.44
C ASP A 15 26.56 32.82 14.19
N GLU A 16 25.37 32.58 13.63
CA GLU A 16 24.26 33.53 13.75
C GLU A 16 23.16 32.87 14.59
N SER A 17 23.54 32.57 15.84
CA SER A 17 22.62 32.16 16.89
C SER A 17 22.03 33.40 17.56
N ARG A 18 21.10 34.10 16.90
CA ARG A 18 20.19 35.00 17.63
C ARG A 18 18.86 35.17 16.93
N SER A 19 17.92 34.29 17.24
CA SER A 19 16.52 34.67 17.27
C SER A 19 15.86 34.05 18.49
N THR A 20 15.56 34.99 19.38
CA THR A 20 14.87 34.85 20.65
C THR A 20 13.62 33.99 20.52
N GLU A 21 13.52 33.02 21.41
CA GLU A 21 12.29 32.31 21.69
C GLU A 21 11.18 33.33 21.99
N ARG A 22 10.17 33.37 21.12
CA ARG A 22 8.84 33.81 21.51
C ARG A 22 7.85 32.72 21.15
N ASN A 23 7.51 32.00 22.21
CA ASN A 23 6.32 31.19 22.37
C ASN A 23 5.10 31.94 21.82
N VAL A 24 4.71 31.62 20.59
CA VAL A 24 3.37 31.90 20.10
C VAL A 24 2.74 30.54 19.89
N SER A 25 1.94 30.13 20.87
CA SER A 25 0.94 29.07 20.73
C SER A 25 -0.01 29.44 19.59
N GLY A 26 0.44 29.19 18.37
CA GLY A 26 -0.37 29.23 17.17
C GLY A 26 -1.28 28.02 17.22
N LYS A 27 -2.47 28.21 17.79
CA LYS A 27 -3.62 27.33 17.60
C LYS A 27 -3.79 27.16 16.09
N GLN A 28 -3.29 26.05 15.55
CA GLN A 28 -3.56 25.70 14.17
C GLN A 28 -5.07 25.58 14.02
N PRO A 29 -5.68 26.22 13.01
CA PRO A 29 -7.10 26.07 12.76
C PRO A 29 -7.37 24.60 12.51
N ALA A 30 -8.40 24.06 13.17
CA ALA A 30 -8.82 22.66 13.11
C ALA A 30 -9.25 22.31 11.68
N LYS A 31 -8.28 22.06 10.79
CA LYS A 31 -8.51 21.37 9.52
C LYS A 31 -9.01 20.00 9.92
N GLN A 32 -10.29 19.74 9.67
CA GLN A 32 -10.91 18.44 9.89
C GLN A 32 -9.99 17.38 9.28
N ARG A 33 -9.28 16.62 10.13
CA ARG A 33 -8.40 15.53 9.67
C ARG A 33 -9.31 14.50 9.05
N ILE A 34 -9.36 14.44 7.72
CA ILE A 34 -10.07 13.38 6.99
C ILE A 34 -9.42 12.07 7.45
N ARG A 35 -10.13 11.33 8.30
CA ARG A 35 -9.69 10.01 8.76
C ARG A 35 -10.10 9.01 7.70
N LEU A 36 -9.11 8.44 7.03
CA LEU A 36 -9.34 7.46 5.99
C LEU A 36 -9.49 6.09 6.66
N ARG A 37 -10.73 5.60 6.68
CA ARG A 37 -11.07 4.35 7.35
C ARG A 37 -10.80 3.16 6.44
N CYS A 38 -10.17 2.12 6.98
CA CYS A 38 -10.06 0.85 6.29
C CYS A 38 -11.45 0.24 6.08
N ASN A 39 -11.79 -0.09 4.84
CA ASN A 39 -13.05 -0.74 4.46
C ASN A 39 -13.01 -2.27 4.64
N TRP A 40 -11.99 -2.81 5.30
CA TRP A 40 -11.90 -4.24 5.58
C TRP A 40 -12.84 -4.61 6.72
N LYS A 41 -13.61 -5.70 6.58
CA LYS A 41 -14.59 -6.10 7.58
C LYS A 41 -13.89 -6.41 8.90
N ASP A 42 -14.45 -5.90 10.00
CA ASP A 42 -13.91 -5.99 11.37
C ASP A 42 -12.57 -5.25 11.60
N CYS A 43 -12.08 -4.51 10.59
CA CYS A 43 -10.94 -3.62 10.72
C CYS A 43 -11.38 -2.22 11.18
N ARG A 44 -10.81 -1.76 12.30
CA ARG A 44 -11.07 -0.42 12.86
C ARG A 44 -9.91 0.56 12.64
N TYR A 45 -8.98 0.22 11.75
CA TYR A 45 -7.84 1.07 11.43
C TYR A 45 -8.30 2.35 10.71
N ASN A 46 -7.77 3.48 11.17
CA ASN A 46 -7.98 4.78 10.56
C ASN A 46 -6.62 5.39 10.30
N ALA A 47 -6.33 5.67 9.03
CA ALA A 47 -5.11 6.31 8.61
C ALA A 47 -5.29 7.84 8.57
N ALA A 48 -4.19 8.56 8.79
CA ALA A 48 -4.13 10.01 8.61
C ALA A 48 -3.90 10.40 7.13
N THR A 49 -3.37 9.48 6.32
CA THR A 49 -3.05 9.70 4.89
C THR A 49 -3.47 8.49 4.03
N LEU A 50 -3.62 8.71 2.71
CA LEU A 50 -3.93 7.63 1.77
C LEU A 50 -2.81 6.59 1.68
N SER A 51 -1.55 7.04 1.61
CA SER A 51 -0.37 6.15 1.53
C SER A 51 -0.26 5.19 2.72
N GLU A 52 -0.57 5.70 3.92
CA GLU A 52 -0.63 4.89 5.14
C GLU A 52 -1.77 3.87 5.07
N LEU A 53 -2.96 4.28 4.60
CA LEU A 53 -4.08 3.36 4.43
C LEU A 53 -3.77 2.27 3.39
N GLU A 54 -3.16 2.62 2.27
CA GLU A 54 -2.80 1.69 1.20
C GLU A 54 -1.80 0.65 1.69
N THR A 55 -0.75 1.07 2.39
CA THR A 55 0.24 0.18 2.98
C THR A 55 -0.40 -0.77 3.99
N TYR A 56 -1.29 -0.24 4.84
CA TYR A 56 -2.01 -1.02 5.82
C TYR A 56 -2.97 -2.04 5.16
N VAL A 57 -3.73 -1.63 4.15
CA VAL A 57 -4.61 -2.52 3.37
C VAL A 57 -3.79 -3.60 2.66
N HIS A 58 -2.54 -3.33 2.29
CA HIS A 58 -1.65 -4.33 1.72
C HIS A 58 -1.34 -5.46 2.71
N GLN A 59 -1.31 -5.20 4.02
CA GLN A 59 -1.11 -6.23 5.04
C GLN A 59 -2.26 -7.24 5.07
N HIS A 60 -3.50 -6.79 4.84
CA HIS A 60 -4.64 -7.68 4.66
C HIS A 60 -4.56 -8.52 3.37
N ARG A 61 -3.71 -8.10 2.41
CA ARG A 61 -3.51 -8.77 1.13
C ARG A 61 -2.27 -9.68 1.09
N LYS A 62 -1.49 -9.74 2.18
CA LYS A 62 -0.28 -10.57 2.26
C LYS A 62 -0.61 -12.05 2.38
N CYS A 63 0.32 -12.88 1.88
CA CYS A 63 0.23 -14.32 2.07
C CYS A 63 0.33 -14.64 3.57
N PRO A 64 -0.50 -15.55 4.12
CA PRO A 64 -0.38 -15.97 5.52
C PRO A 64 0.96 -16.65 5.83
N LYS A 65 1.70 -17.08 4.81
CA LYS A 65 3.07 -17.59 4.95
C LYS A 65 4.04 -16.48 4.49
N GLY A 66 4.77 -15.90 5.44
CA GLY A 66 5.70 -14.78 5.23
C GLY A 66 6.94 -15.10 4.39
N ASP A 67 7.15 -16.37 4.05
CA ASP A 67 8.21 -16.85 3.15
C ASP A 67 7.60 -17.49 1.89
N CYS A 68 6.58 -16.86 1.33
CA CYS A 68 6.01 -17.34 0.08
C CYS A 68 6.84 -16.83 -1.11
N PRO A 69 7.34 -17.72 -1.99
CA PRO A 69 8.06 -17.31 -3.22
C PRO A 69 7.26 -16.37 -4.13
N TRP A 70 5.94 -16.28 -3.92
CA TRP A 70 5.02 -15.41 -4.66
C TRP A 70 4.82 -14.03 -4.00
N GLU A 71 5.45 -13.73 -2.85
CA GLU A 71 5.33 -12.43 -2.18
C GLU A 71 6.02 -11.31 -2.99
N GLY A 72 7.07 -11.65 -3.75
CA GLY A 72 7.80 -10.74 -4.63
C GLY A 72 7.13 -10.42 -5.97
N THR A 73 6.01 -11.07 -6.34
CA THR A 73 5.34 -10.74 -7.60
C THR A 73 4.50 -9.47 -7.45
N GLU A 74 4.74 -8.43 -8.24
CA GLU A 74 3.92 -7.21 -8.18
C GLU A 74 2.50 -7.42 -8.74
N ASP A 75 2.30 -8.51 -9.50
CA ASP A 75 1.02 -8.88 -10.07
C ASP A 75 -0.01 -9.31 -9.01
N GLU A 76 -0.83 -8.35 -8.57
CA GLU A 76 -1.90 -8.58 -7.60
C GLU A 76 -2.86 -9.70 -8.03
N LYS A 77 -3.09 -9.86 -9.34
CA LYS A 77 -3.92 -10.95 -9.90
C LYS A 77 -3.31 -12.33 -9.64
N GLU A 78 -2.00 -12.46 -9.79
CA GLU A 78 -1.30 -13.72 -9.55
C GLU A 78 -1.20 -14.03 -8.07
N LYS A 79 -0.96 -13.02 -7.23
CA LYS A 79 -1.05 -13.15 -5.77
C LYS A 79 -2.42 -13.65 -5.31
N LYS A 80 -3.50 -13.04 -5.82
CA LYS A 80 -4.88 -13.51 -5.55
C LYS A 80 -5.10 -14.95 -6.01
N ARG A 81 -4.60 -15.33 -7.18
CA ARG A 81 -4.68 -16.70 -7.69
C ARG A 81 -3.91 -17.69 -6.81
N HIS A 82 -2.70 -17.32 -6.38
CA HIS A 82 -1.88 -18.11 -5.46
C HIS A 82 -2.61 -18.37 -4.15
N ILE A 83 -3.16 -17.31 -3.56
CA ILE A 83 -3.89 -17.36 -2.28
C ILE A 83 -5.15 -18.23 -2.40
N TRP A 84 -5.96 -18.05 -3.44
CA TRP A 84 -7.15 -18.90 -3.65
C TRP A 84 -6.83 -20.36 -3.96
N LYS A 85 -5.68 -20.65 -4.59
CA LYS A 85 -5.24 -22.02 -4.90
C LYS A 85 -4.64 -22.73 -3.69
N THR A 86 -3.82 -22.03 -2.92
CA THR A 86 -3.00 -22.61 -1.83
C THR A 86 -3.70 -22.49 -0.48
N TYR A 87 -4.38 -21.38 -0.24
CA TYR A 87 -5.00 -21.02 1.03
C TYR A 87 -6.49 -20.70 0.84
N ARG A 88 -7.23 -21.59 0.17
CA ARG A 88 -8.65 -21.38 -0.20
C ARG A 88 -9.55 -21.03 0.99
N ILE A 89 -9.40 -21.72 2.12
CA ILE A 89 -10.19 -21.49 3.34
C ILE A 89 -9.84 -20.11 3.92
N TRP A 90 -8.54 -19.86 4.11
CA TRP A 90 -8.05 -18.55 4.57
C TRP A 90 -8.46 -17.40 3.63
N ALA A 91 -8.44 -17.60 2.31
CA ALA A 91 -8.87 -16.62 1.31
C ALA A 91 -10.37 -16.30 1.44
N ALA A 92 -11.19 -17.32 1.68
CA ALA A 92 -12.62 -17.17 1.90
C ALA A 92 -12.92 -16.44 3.24
N GLU A 93 -12.19 -16.78 4.30
CA GLU A 93 -12.28 -16.12 5.62
C GLU A 93 -11.80 -14.67 5.57
N ASN A 94 -10.72 -14.40 4.83
CA ASN A 94 -10.15 -13.07 4.60
C ASN A 94 -10.85 -12.31 3.46
N LYS A 95 -11.99 -12.81 2.95
CA LYS A 95 -12.83 -12.13 1.96
C LYS A 95 -12.06 -11.61 0.74
N TYR A 96 -11.11 -12.39 0.26
CA TYR A 96 -10.53 -12.11 -1.05
C TYR A 96 -11.66 -12.10 -2.08
N SER A 97 -11.62 -11.13 -2.99
CA SER A 97 -12.56 -11.12 -4.12
C SER A 97 -12.50 -12.49 -4.79
N SER A 98 -13.67 -13.11 -4.99
CA SER A 98 -13.74 -14.39 -5.68
C SER A 98 -13.11 -14.20 -7.06
N ILE A 99 -12.10 -15.00 -7.37
CA ILE A 99 -11.47 -14.97 -8.69
C ILE A 99 -12.38 -15.56 -9.79
N GLY A 100 -13.48 -16.19 -9.39
CA GLY A 100 -14.49 -16.77 -10.25
C GLY A 100 -15.57 -15.80 -10.71
N GLY A 101 -16.44 -16.28 -11.59
CA GLY A 101 -17.56 -15.52 -12.11
C GLY A 101 -18.59 -16.44 -12.74
N GLU A 102 -19.76 -15.89 -13.05
CA GLU A 102 -20.82 -16.59 -13.76
C GLU A 102 -20.94 -16.07 -15.19
N CYS A 103 -21.39 -16.93 -16.10
CA CYS A 103 -21.73 -16.52 -17.44
C CYS A 103 -23.06 -15.74 -17.43
N PRO A 104 -23.13 -14.51 -17.98
CA PRO A 104 -24.38 -13.75 -18.02
C PRO A 104 -25.40 -14.33 -19.02
N ILE A 105 -24.97 -15.22 -19.93
CA ILE A 105 -25.83 -15.77 -20.98
C ILE A 105 -26.50 -17.07 -20.52
N CYS A 106 -25.79 -17.93 -19.78
CA CYS A 106 -26.31 -19.23 -19.35
C CYS A 106 -26.28 -19.48 -17.83
N GLY A 107 -25.77 -18.54 -17.04
CA GLY A 107 -25.67 -18.66 -15.58
C GLY A 107 -24.62 -19.68 -15.08
N ALA A 108 -23.81 -20.26 -15.97
CA ALA A 108 -22.80 -21.24 -15.57
C ALA A 108 -21.74 -20.61 -14.64
N LYS A 109 -21.50 -21.23 -13.49
CA LYS A 109 -20.54 -20.77 -12.48
C LYS A 109 -19.14 -21.33 -12.74
N PHE A 110 -18.15 -20.46 -12.77
CA PHE A 110 -16.75 -20.83 -12.98
C PHE A 110 -15.88 -20.40 -11.81
N ALA A 111 -14.89 -21.23 -11.49
CA ALA A 111 -13.91 -20.91 -10.45
C ALA A 111 -12.98 -19.75 -10.82
N ARG A 112 -12.90 -19.35 -12.10
CA ARG A 112 -12.05 -18.25 -12.57
C ARG A 112 -12.69 -17.42 -13.69
N GLN A 113 -12.42 -16.12 -13.71
CA GLN A 113 -12.91 -15.19 -14.73
C GLN A 113 -12.44 -15.54 -16.15
N ASP A 114 -11.20 -16.00 -16.32
CA ASP A 114 -10.67 -16.43 -17.62
C ASP A 114 -11.43 -17.64 -18.18
N TYR A 115 -11.96 -18.50 -17.31
CA TYR A 115 -12.83 -19.59 -17.73
C TYR A 115 -14.19 -19.08 -18.20
N VAL A 116 -14.74 -18.03 -17.57
CA VAL A 116 -15.97 -17.37 -18.04
C VAL A 116 -15.76 -16.80 -19.45
N VAL A 117 -14.68 -16.05 -19.67
CA VAL A 117 -14.37 -15.45 -20.99
C VAL A 117 -14.17 -16.53 -22.06
N ARG A 118 -13.41 -17.58 -21.75
CA ARG A 118 -13.20 -18.71 -22.67
C ARG A 118 -14.51 -19.45 -22.95
N HIS A 119 -15.36 -19.61 -21.93
CA HIS A 119 -16.67 -20.23 -22.08
C HIS A 119 -17.57 -19.39 -22.98
N GLN A 120 -17.65 -18.07 -22.77
CA GLN A 120 -18.41 -17.15 -23.61
C GLN A 120 -17.98 -17.26 -25.08
N ARG A 121 -16.67 -17.19 -25.36
CA ARG A 121 -16.14 -17.32 -26.72
C ARG A 121 -16.52 -18.65 -27.38
N ARG A 122 -16.45 -19.77 -26.64
CA ARG A 122 -16.69 -21.11 -27.19
C ARG A 122 -18.16 -21.51 -27.29
N LYS A 123 -19.00 -21.05 -26.36
CA LYS A 123 -20.40 -21.50 -26.22
C LYS A 123 -21.41 -20.47 -26.69
N HIS A 124 -21.04 -19.20 -26.72
CA HIS A 124 -21.94 -18.11 -27.06
C HIS A 124 -21.44 -17.25 -28.22
N GLY A 125 -20.26 -17.55 -28.78
CA GLY A 125 -19.74 -16.88 -29.98
C GLY A 125 -19.67 -15.36 -29.77
N GLY A 126 -18.66 -14.92 -29.01
CA GLY A 126 -18.35 -13.49 -28.88
C GLY A 126 -17.65 -12.97 -30.14
#